data_AF-A0A916R7I7-F1
#
_entry.id   AF-A0A916R7I7-F1
#
_cell.length_a   1.000
_cell.length_b   1.000
_cell.length_c   1.000
_cell.angle_alpha   90.00
_cell.angle_beta   90.00
_cell.angle_gamma   90.00
#
_symmetry.space_group_name_H-M   'P 1'
#
loop_
_entity.id
_entity.type
_entity.pdbx_description
1 polymer ?
#
loop_
_entity_poly.entity_id
_entity_poly.type
_entity_poly.pdbx_seq_one_letter_code
_entity_poly.pdbx_strand_id
1 'polypeptide(L)' 'MTLVAGMHSANPDLTLREIATQLERLHERTPRGGTKWAASPVKNLLDRARRLGLVEDRQEVNQALL' A
#
# COMPACT_ATOMS: atom_id res chain seq x y z
N MET A 1 5.33 4.48 -5.08
CA MET A 1 5.24 2.99 -5.02
C MET A 1 6.08 2.46 -3.88
N THR A 2 7.38 2.78 -3.83
CA THR A 2 8.32 2.32 -2.79
C THR A 2 7.84 2.63 -1.37
N LEU A 3 7.37 3.86 -1.10
CA LEU A 3 6.84 4.22 0.22
C LEU A 3 5.59 3.41 0.60
N VAL A 4 4.64 3.24 -0.31
CA VAL A 4 3.43 2.41 -0.09
C VAL A 4 3.81 0.97 0.24
N ALA A 5 4.74 0.38 -0.52
CA ALA A 5 5.21 -0.97 -0.27
C ALA A 5 5.91 -1.08 1.08
N GLY A 6 6.84 -0.15 1.39
CA GLY A 6 7.55 -0.13 2.66
C GLY A 6 6.63 0.06 3.87
N MET A 7 5.63 0.95 3.79
CA MET A 7 4.64 1.15 4.85
C MET A 7 3.82 -0.12 5.11
N HIS A 8 3.35 -0.78 4.06
CA HIS A 8 2.59 -2.03 4.21
C HIS A 8 3.46 -3.18 4.71
N SER A 9 4.69 -3.33 4.23
CA SER A 9 5.60 -4.37 4.73
C SER A 9 5.98 -4.15 6.20
N ALA A 10 6.11 -2.89 6.63
CA ALA A 10 6.39 -2.54 8.02
C ALA A 10 5.19 -2.78 8.96
N ASN A 11 3.97 -2.59 8.46
CA ASN A 11 2.74 -2.89 9.19
C ASN A 11 1.63 -3.35 8.21
N PRO A 12 1.47 -4.67 8.03
CA PRO A 12 0.47 -5.23 7.11
C PRO A 12 -0.98 -4.95 7.50
N ASP A 13 -1.23 -4.59 8.77
CA ASP A 13 -2.56 -4.31 9.29
C ASP A 13 -3.02 -2.86 8.99
N LEU A 14 -2.13 -2.01 8.47
CA LEU A 14 -2.52 -0.67 8.02
C LEU A 14 -3.55 -0.75 6.90
N THR A 15 -4.65 -0.05 7.11
CA THR A 15 -5.64 0.15 6.05
C THR A 15 -5.08 1.04 4.94
N LEU A 16 -5.63 0.90 3.73
CA LEU A 16 -5.29 1.75 2.60
C LEU A 16 -5.50 3.25 2.90
N ARG A 17 -6.46 3.58 3.77
CA ARG A 17 -6.74 4.95 4.17
C ARG A 17 -5.66 5.49 5.11
N GLU A 18 -5.18 4.68 6.05
CA GLU A 18 -4.10 5.09 6.96
C GLU A 18 -2.79 5.29 6.21
N ILE A 19 -2.47 4.41 5.26
CA ILE A 19 -1.32 4.60 4.37
C ILE A 19 -1.47 5.91 3.58
N ALA A 20 -2.65 6.20 3.03
CA ALA A 20 -2.93 7.47 2.35
C ALA A 20 -2.68 8.69 3.27
N THR A 21 -3.18 8.65 4.50
CA THR A 21 -2.97 9.72 5.50
C THR A 21 -1.49 9.89 5.85
N GLN A 22 -0.72 8.80 5.95
CA GLN A 22 0.72 8.89 6.19
C GLN A 22 1.46 9.54 5.02
N LEU A 23 1.12 9.20 3.77
CA LEU A 23 1.71 9.84 2.59
C LEU A 23 1.45 11.36 2.56
N GLU A 24 0.24 11.78 2.93
CA GLU A 24 -0.07 13.21 3.07
C GLU A 24 0.77 13.90 4.15
N ARG A 25 0.97 13.26 5.31
CA ARG A 25 1.83 13.78 6.40
C ARG A 25 3.29 13.90 5.98
N LEU A 26 3.75 13.04 5.08
CA LEU A 26 5.09 13.11 4.48
C LEU A 26 5.19 14.10 3.32
N HIS A 27 4.09 14.78 2.96
CA HIS A 27 3.99 15.65 1.79
C HIS A 27 4.31 14.94 0.46
N GLU A 28 4.17 13.61 0.41
CA GLU A 28 4.34 12.83 -0.81
C GLU A 28 3.23 13.21 -1.80
N ARG A 29 3.61 13.49 -3.05
CA ARG A 29 2.64 13.80 -4.11
C ARG A 29 1.97 12.53 -4.63
N THR A 30 0.69 12.62 -4.98
CA THR A 30 0.03 11.51 -5.67
C THR A 30 0.71 11.22 -7.01
N PRO A 31 0.53 10.03 -7.61
CA PRO A 31 1.13 9.71 -8.91
C PRO A 31 0.77 10.69 -10.04
N ARG A 32 -0.34 11.43 -9.90
CA ARG A 32 -0.78 12.48 -10.84
C ARG A 32 -0.47 13.90 -10.35
N GLY A 33 0.38 14.04 -9.34
CA GLY A 33 0.84 15.33 -8.83
C GLY A 33 -0.10 16.03 -7.85
N GLY A 34 -1.20 15.43 -7.41
CA GLY A 34 -2.07 15.99 -6.36
C GLY A 34 -1.43 15.92 -4.96
N THR A 35 -2.02 16.61 -3.98
CA THR A 35 -1.57 16.59 -2.57
C THR A 35 -2.50 15.78 -1.66
N LYS A 36 -3.70 15.43 -2.14
CA LYS A 36 -4.66 14.60 -1.42
C LYS A 36 -4.65 13.17 -1.91
N TRP A 37 -4.41 12.23 -1.00
CA TRP A 37 -4.36 10.80 -1.28
C TRP A 37 -5.70 10.13 -0.99
N ALA A 38 -6.29 9.55 -2.03
CA ALA A 38 -7.37 8.59 -1.88
C ALA A 38 -6.81 7.18 -1.64
N ALA A 39 -7.64 6.29 -1.09
CA ALA A 39 -7.27 4.88 -0.88
C ALA A 39 -7.04 4.11 -2.22
N SER A 40 -7.72 4.49 -3.30
CA SER A 40 -7.63 3.80 -4.60
C SER A 40 -6.22 3.86 -5.23
N PRO A 41 -5.54 5.03 -5.33
CA PRO A 41 -4.14 5.10 -5.73
C PRO A 41 -3.20 4.24 -4.87
N VAL A 42 -3.43 4.18 -3.55
CA VAL A 42 -2.65 3.34 -2.64
C VAL A 42 -2.82 1.87 -3.00
N LYS A 43 -4.08 1.41 -3.18
CA LYS A 43 -4.37 0.04 -3.63
C LYS A 43 -3.64 -0.30 -4.93
N ASN A 44 -3.73 0.56 -5.94
CA ASN A 44 -3.11 0.32 -7.24
C ASN A 44 -1.58 0.17 -7.14
N LEU A 45 -0.94 0.95 -6.26
CA LEU A 45 0.50 0.86 -6.02
C LEU A 45 0.85 -0.41 -5.24
N LEU A 46 0.04 -0.80 -4.26
CA LEU A 46 0.24 -2.03 -3.49
C LEU A 46 0.03 -3.28 -4.34
N ASP A 47 -1.01 -3.32 -5.16
CA ASP A 47 -1.26 -4.40 -6.13
C ASP A 47 -0.11 -4.51 -7.13
N ARG A 48 0.45 -3.38 -7.57
CA ARG A 48 1.65 -3.38 -8.42
C ARG A 48 2.86 -3.93 -7.68
N ALA A 49 3.04 -3.57 -6.41
CA ALA A 49 4.14 -4.07 -5.59
C ALA A 49 4.05 -5.59 -5.38
N ARG A 50 2.85 -6.12 -5.14
CA ARG A 50 2.57 -7.58 -5.07
C ARG A 50 2.93 -8.29 -6.36
N ARG A 51 2.48 -7.79 -7.52
CA ARG A 51 2.84 -8.37 -8.83
C ARG A 51 4.34 -8.37 -9.11
N LEU A 52 5.10 -7.48 -8.48
CA LEU A 52 6.55 -7.40 -8.58
C LEU A 52 7.28 -8.20 -7.50
N GLY A 53 6.57 -8.91 -6.62
CA GLY A 53 7.16 -9.66 -5.51
C GLY A 53 7.79 -8.78 -4.43
N LEU A 54 7.43 -7.50 -4.38
CA LEU A 54 7.97 -6.55 -3.39
C LEU A 54 7.26 -6.62 -2.04
N VAL A 55 6.06 -7.20 -2.03
CA VAL A 55 5.17 -7.31 -0.86
C VAL A 55 4.43 -8.64 -0.96
N GLU A 56 4.36 -9.40 0.13
CA GLU A 56 3.62 -10.66 0.22
C GLU A 56 2.12 -10.42 0.45
N ASP A 57 1.27 -11.30 -0.09
CA ASP A 57 -0.16 -11.29 0.20
C ASP A 57 -0.45 -12.18 1.41
N ARG A 58 -0.63 -11.57 2.60
CA ARG A 58 -0.93 -12.32 3.83
C ARG A 58 -2.25 -13.11 3.74
N GLN A 59 -3.11 -12.83 2.75
CA GLN A 59 -4.38 -13.55 2.57
C GLN A 59 -4.23 -14.97 2.01
N GLU A 60 -3.10 -15.36 1.45
CA GLU A 60 -2.92 -16.72 0.89
C GLU A 60 -2.59 -17.78 1.96
N VAL A 61 -2.01 -17.38 3.10
CA VAL A 61 -1.57 -18.35 4.14
C VAL A 61 -2.75 -19.00 4.88
N ASN A 62 -3.94 -18.41 4.85
CA ASN A 62 -5.14 -18.95 5.49
C ASN A 62 -6.01 -19.85 4.59
N GLN A 63 -5.64 -20.06 3.31
CA GLN A 63 -6.36 -20.98 2.41
C GLN A 63 -5.60 -22.27 2.10
N ALA A 64 -4.36 -22.42 2.57
CA ALA A 64 -3.57 -23.64 2.39
C ALA A 64 -3.72 -24.66 3.55
N LEU A 65 -4.63 -24.42 4.50
CA LEU A 65 -4.85 -25.26 5.69
C LEU A 65 -6.34 -25.66 5.90
N LEU A 66 -7.14 -25.70 4.83
CA LEU A 66 -8.47 -26.31 4.80
C LEU A 66 -8.56 -27.26 3.61
#